data_AF-A0A920TG61-F1
#
_entry.id   AF-A0A920TG61-F1
#
_cell.length_a   1.000
_cell.length_b   1.000
_cell.length_c   1.000
_cell.angle_alpha   90.00
_cell.angle_beta   90.00
_cell.angle_gamma   90.00
#
_symmetry.space_group_name_H-M   'P 1'
#
loop_
_entity.id
_entity.type
_entity.pdbx_description
1 polymer ?
#
loop_
_entity_poly.entity_id
_entity_poly.type
_entity_poly.pdbx_seq_one_letter_code
_entity_poly.pdbx_strand_id
1 'polypeptide(L)' 'MGFGPFSKQVNKKVEALKVGPGMDKTSKMGPLVKKEHLEKVKSYVDLGVKEGAKLLFEEEI' A
#
# COMPACT_ATOMS: atom_id res chain seq x y z
N MET A 1 -12.01 -21.36 7.11
CA MET A 1 -11.23 -21.02 5.89
C MET A 1 -10.57 -19.67 6.13
N GLY A 2 -9.28 -19.61 6.51
CA GLY A 2 -8.63 -18.37 6.92
C GLY A 2 -7.38 -18.09 6.12
N PHE A 3 -7.27 -16.89 5.53
CA PHE A 3 -6.09 -16.45 4.78
C PHE A 3 -4.88 -16.07 5.66
N GLY A 4 -4.94 -16.31 6.98
CA GLY A 4 -3.93 -15.90 7.96
C GLY A 4 -2.45 -16.10 7.56
N PRO A 5 -2.01 -17.30 7.14
CA PRO A 5 -0.62 -17.53 6.75
C PRO A 5 -0.26 -16.86 5.40
N PHE A 6 -1.24 -16.66 4.52
CA PHE A 6 -1.04 -15.95 3.26
C PHE A 6 -0.94 -14.43 3.50
N SER A 7 -1.87 -13.85 4.25
CA SER A 7 -1.88 -12.44 4.61
C SER A 7 -0.59 -12.00 5.30
N LYS A 8 -0.04 -12.83 6.21
CA LYS A 8 1.26 -12.55 6.85
C LYS A 8 2.43 -12.53 5.86
N GLN A 9 2.46 -13.46 4.91
CA GLN A 9 3.52 -13.51 3.90
C GLN A 9 3.45 -12.33 2.93
N VAL A 10 2.25 -11.92 2.54
CA VAL A 10 2.04 -10.73 1.72
C VAL A 10 2.51 -9.50 2.48
N ASN A 11 2.11 -9.33 3.74
CA ASN A 11 2.50 -8.15 4.54
C ASN A 11 4.02 -7.96 4.58
N LYS A 12 4.74 -9.04 4.89
CA LYS A 12 6.20 -9.04 4.96
C LYS A 12 6.89 -8.70 3.63
N LYS A 13 6.28 -9.07 2.50
CA LYS A 13 6.78 -8.70 1.17
C LYS A 13 6.51 -7.24 0.85
N VAL A 14 5.34 -6.73 1.24
CA VAL A 14 4.97 -5.33 1.03
C VAL A 14 5.85 -4.40 1.88
N GLU A 15 6.10 -4.74 3.15
CA GLU A 15 7.07 -4.01 4.02
C GLU A 15 8.49 -3.93 3.45
N ALA A 16 8.88 -4.90 2.61
CA ALA A 16 10.19 -4.92 1.96
C ALA A 16 10.20 -4.22 0.58
N LEU A 17 9.05 -3.75 0.09
CA LEU A 17 8.98 -2.98 -1.15
C LEU A 17 9.54 -1.59 -0.89
N LYS A 18 10.52 -1.22 -1.71
CA LYS A 18 11.13 0.11 -1.64
C LYS A 18 10.42 1.02 -2.64
N VAL A 19 9.65 1.97 -2.13
CA VAL A 19 9.05 3.04 -2.93
C VAL A 19 10.07 4.17 -3.05
N GLY A 20 10.30 4.64 -4.26
CA GLY A 20 11.32 5.67 -4.50
C GLY A 20 11.24 6.27 -5.90
N PRO A 21 12.08 7.27 -6.19
CA PRO A 21 12.03 7.99 -7.47
C PRO A 21 12.26 7.02 -8.63
N GLY A 22 11.53 7.20 -9.74
CA GLY A 22 11.57 6.27 -10.88
C GLY A 22 12.93 6.12 -11.58
N MET A 23 13.91 6.97 -11.24
CA MET A 23 15.29 6.88 -11.70
C MET A 23 16.17 5.98 -10.81
N ASP A 24 15.70 5.64 -9.62
CA ASP A 24 16.41 4.78 -8.68
C ASP A 24 16.15 3.30 -9.04
N LYS A 25 17.20 2.60 -9.50
CA LYS A 25 17.12 1.20 -9.93
C LYS A 25 16.86 0.21 -8.78
N THR A 26 16.96 0.66 -7.52
CA THR A 26 16.64 -0.17 -6.34
C THR A 26 15.18 -0.03 -5.92
N SER A 27 14.48 0.98 -6.46
CA SER A 27 13.07 1.21 -6.20
C SER A 27 12.22 0.20 -6.97
N LYS A 28 11.36 -0.51 -6.24
CA LYS A 28 10.42 -1.49 -6.80
C LYS A 28 9.11 -0.84 -7.27
N MET A 29 8.82 0.36 -6.78
CA MET A 29 7.63 1.13 -7.13
C MET A 29 7.96 2.62 -7.22
N GLY A 30 7.42 3.29 -8.24
CA GLY A 30 7.58 4.72 -8.45
C GLY A 30 6.50 5.53 -7.73
N PRO A 31 6.69 6.86 -7.58
CA PRO A 31 5.71 7.73 -6.95
C PRO A 31 4.45 7.88 -7.81
N LEU A 32 3.34 8.22 -7.16
CA LEU A 32 2.13 8.62 -7.88
C LEU A 32 2.37 9.93 -8.64
N VAL A 33 1.77 10.02 -9.83
CA VAL A 33 2.01 11.13 -10.77
C VAL A 33 1.57 12.51 -10.24
N LYS A 34 0.54 12.56 -9.39
CA LYS A 34 -0.04 13.81 -8.86
C LYS A 34 -0.65 13.62 -7.47
N LYS A 35 -0.66 14.69 -6.67
CA LYS A 35 -1.31 14.74 -5.34
C LYS A 35 -2.80 14.40 -5.39
N GLU A 36 -3.50 14.88 -6.40
CA GLU A 36 -4.94 14.61 -6.58
C GLU A 36 -5.25 13.11 -6.75
N HIS A 37 -4.37 12.35 -7.41
CA HIS A 37 -4.49 10.89 -7.50
C HIS A 37 -4.22 10.21 -6.15
N LEU A 38 -3.28 10.73 -5.36
CA LEU A 38 -3.01 10.23 -4.01
C LEU A 38 -4.23 10.43 -3.10
N GLU A 39 -4.85 11.61 -3.13
CA GLU A 39 -6.04 11.91 -2.33
C GLU A 39 -7.21 10.98 -2.69
N LYS A 40 -7.41 10.71 -3.99
CA LYS A 40 -8.45 9.77 -4.44
C LYS A 40 -8.19 8.35 -3.93
N VAL A 41 -6.95 7.86 -4.02
CA VAL A 41 -6.57 6.54 -3.50
C VAL A 41 -6.74 6.47 -1.99
N LYS A 42 -6.31 7.51 -1.26
CA LYS A 42 -6.48 7.60 0.19
C LYS A 42 -7.94 7.58 0.61
N SER A 43 -8.82 8.23 -0.16
CA SER A 43 -10.28 8.19 0.07
C SER A 43 -10.86 6.77 -0.03
N TYR A 44 -10.42 5.97 -1.01
CA TYR A 44 -10.86 4.57 -1.10
C TYR A 44 -10.39 3.71 0.07
N VAL A 45 -9.17 3.97 0.57
CA VAL A 45 -8.63 3.28 1.75
C VAL A 45 -9.43 3.65 3.00
N ASP A 46 -9.67 4.94 3.22
CA ASP A 46 -10.46 5.45 4.35
C ASP A 46 -11.90 4.89 4.34
N LEU A 47 -12.51 4.81 3.14
CA LEU A 47 -13.83 4.19 2.96
C LEU A 47 -13.82 2.72 3.41
N GLY A 48 -12.84 1.94 2.97
CA GLY A 48 -12.72 0.54 3.38
C GLY A 48 -12.57 0.37 4.90
N VAL A 49 -11.78 1.23 5.55
CA VAL A 49 -11.65 1.22 7.02
C VAL A 49 -12.97 1.57 7.70
N LYS A 50 -13.70 2.58 7.20
CA LYS A 50 -15.04 2.95 7.70
C LYS A 50 -16.06 1.82 7.54
N GLU A 51 -15.95 1.03 6.48
CA GLU A 51 -16.78 -0.15 6.25
C GLU A 51 -16.40 -1.35 7.13
N GLY A 52 -15.36 -1.22 7.97
CA GLY A 52 -14.92 -2.26 8.90
C GLY A 52 -13.83 -3.19 8.35
N ALA A 53 -13.21 -2.83 7.22
CA ALA A 53 -12.06 -3.56 6.72
C ALA A 53 -10.88 -3.41 7.69
N LYS A 54 -10.24 -4.54 8.00
CA LYS A 54 -9.01 -4.52 8.79
C LYS A 54 -7.84 -4.18 7.88
N LEU A 55 -7.32 -2.96 8.01
CA LEU A 55 -6.09 -2.59 7.34
C LEU A 55 -4.93 -3.42 7.91
N LEU A 56 -4.23 -4.15 7.05
CA LEU A 56 -3.08 -4.99 7.43
C LEU A 56 -1.75 -4.28 7.21
N PHE A 57 -1.74 -3.29 6.32
CA PHE A 57 -0.58 -2.51 5.93
C PHE A 57 -1.04 -1.11 5.50
N GLU A 58 -0.43 -0.07 6.04
CA GLU A 58 -0.42 1.28 5.46
C GLU A 58 1.02 1.74 5.34
N GLU A 59 1.36 2.32 4.21
CA GLU A 59 2.60 3.05 4.03
C GLU A 59 2.21 4.48 3.65
N GLU A 60 2.73 5.46 4.38
CA GLU A 60 2.53 6.86 4.08
C GLU A 60 3.42 7.20 2.87
N ILE A 61 2.78 7.33 1.69
CA ILE A 61 3.41 7.62 0.39
C ILE A 61 3.76 9.10 0.29
#